data_AF-A0A3D2NRA3-F1
#
_entry.id   AF-A0A3D2NRA3-F1
#
_cell.length_a   1.000
_cell.length_b   1.000
_cell.length_c   1.000
_cell.angle_alpha   90.00
_cell.angle_beta   90.00
_cell.angle_gamma   90.00
#
_symmetry.space_group_name_H-M   'P 1'
#
loop_
_entity.id
_entity.type
_entity.pdbx_description
1 polymer ?
#
loop_
_entity_poly.entity_id
_entity_poly.type
_entity_poly.pdbx_seq_one_letter_code
_entity_poly.pdbx_strand_id
1 'polypeptide(L)'
;MPVQANKAAAPYKAKKGEAYMNPRQLTHFRAILTGIKESLGLDIDRTVHTMQDEATVFADPNDRATQESDMSLELRNRDRERKLIKNIDKMVARIDANDYGYCDNCGVEIGLSRLEARPTATL
;
A
#
# COMPACT_ATOMS: atom_id res chain seq x y z
N MET A 1 9.59 9.02 -4.51
CA MET A 1 8.18 9.48 -4.46
C MET A 1 7.60 9.08 -3.11
N PRO A 2 7.09 10.02 -2.30
CA PRO A 2 6.33 9.62 -1.13
C PRO A 2 5.09 8.91 -1.67
N VAL A 3 4.86 7.67 -1.22
CA VAL A 3 3.56 7.01 -1.42
C VAL A 3 2.54 8.01 -0.87
N GLN A 4 1.79 8.65 -1.76
CA GLN A 4 0.81 9.64 -1.35
C GLN A 4 -0.10 8.93 -0.37
N ALA A 5 -0.21 9.50 0.84
CA ALA A 5 -1.11 9.00 1.85
C ALA A 5 -2.50 9.00 1.23
N ASN A 6 -2.96 7.81 0.83
CA ASN A 6 -4.32 7.63 0.36
C ASN A 6 -5.23 8.31 1.38
N LYS A 7 -6.17 9.12 0.90
CA LYS A 7 -7.23 9.75 1.71
C LYS A 7 -8.06 8.65 2.37
N ALA A 8 -7.51 8.02 3.39
CA ALA A 8 -8.19 7.05 4.20
C ALA A 8 -9.21 7.81 5.04
N ALA A 9 -10.35 7.15 5.26
CA ALA A 9 -11.40 7.57 6.17
C ALA A 9 -10.84 8.16 7.47
N ALA A 10 -11.59 9.07 8.10
CA ALA A 10 -11.21 9.65 9.38
C ALA A 10 -10.75 8.54 10.35
N PRO A 11 -9.65 8.77 11.11
CA PRO A 11 -9.04 7.75 11.94
C PRO A 11 -10.07 7.15 12.90
N TYR A 12 -10.01 5.83 13.12
CA TYR A 12 -10.93 5.12 13.98
C TYR A 12 -10.84 5.65 15.41
N LYS A 13 -11.97 6.11 15.94
CA LYS A 13 -12.09 6.58 17.33
C LYS A 13 -12.63 5.45 18.19
N ALA A 14 -11.73 4.76 18.87
CA ALA A 14 -12.11 3.71 19.82
C ALA A 14 -12.97 4.28 20.95
N LYS A 15 -14.03 3.56 21.31
CA LYS A 15 -14.87 3.89 22.47
C LYS A 15 -14.26 3.33 23.75
N LYS A 16 -14.59 3.93 24.90
CA LYS A 16 -14.12 3.43 26.20
C LYS A 16 -14.64 2.01 26.44
N GLY A 17 -13.73 1.06 26.71
CA GLY A 17 -14.05 -0.34 26.95
C GLY A 17 -14.36 -1.17 25.71
N GLU A 18 -14.06 -0.65 24.52
CA GLU A 18 -14.21 -1.40 23.27
C GLU A 18 -13.15 -2.50 23.16
N ALA A 19 -13.56 -3.71 22.79
CA ALA A 19 -12.64 -4.82 22.56
C ALA A 19 -11.70 -4.50 21.38
N TYR A 20 -10.43 -4.86 21.56
CA TYR A 20 -9.42 -4.75 20.51
C TYR A 20 -9.78 -5.67 19.33
N MET A 21 -9.60 -5.17 18.10
CA MET A 21 -9.88 -5.86 16.85
C MET A 21 -11.29 -6.44 16.74
N ASN A 22 -12.27 -5.67 17.22
CA ASN A 22 -13.67 -6.00 17.01
C ASN A 22 -14.07 -5.90 15.51
N PRO A 23 -15.26 -6.40 15.13
CA PRO A 23 -15.70 -6.37 13.74
C PRO A 23 -15.72 -4.98 13.10
N ARG A 24 -15.93 -3.91 13.89
CA ARG A 24 -15.93 -2.53 13.38
C ARG A 24 -14.52 -2.05 13.04
N GLN A 25 -13.55 -2.34 13.90
CA GLN A 25 -12.13 -2.03 13.68
C GLN A 25 -11.58 -2.82 12.49
N LEU A 26 -11.87 -4.12 12.43
CA LEU A 26 -11.45 -4.97 11.31
C LEU A 26 -12.04 -4.51 9.98
N THR A 27 -13.33 -4.11 9.96
CA THR A 27 -13.96 -3.55 8.75
C THR A 27 -13.30 -2.24 8.32
N HIS A 28 -12.95 -1.37 9.27
CA HIS A 28 -12.24 -0.13 9.00
C HIS A 28 -10.86 -0.37 8.37
N PHE A 29 -10.02 -1.21 9.00
CA PHE A 29 -8.69 -1.52 8.46
C PHE A 29 -8.74 -2.29 7.14
N ARG A 30 -9.73 -3.17 6.95
CA ARG A 30 -9.98 -3.81 5.66
C ARG A 30 -10.25 -2.77 4.56
N ALA A 31 -11.14 -1.81 4.81
CA ALA A 31 -11.44 -0.76 3.84
C ALA A 31 -10.21 0.10 3.50
N ILE A 32 -9.37 0.41 4.49
CA ILE A 32 -8.10 1.12 4.26
C ILE A 32 -7.17 0.29 3.37
N LEU A 33 -6.94 -0.97 3.73
CA LEU A 33 -6.06 -1.88 3.00
C LEU A 33 -6.51 -2.07 1.54
N THR A 34 -7.80 -2.34 1.32
CA THR A 34 -8.35 -2.51 -0.04
C THR A 34 -8.29 -1.21 -0.84
N GLY A 35 -8.59 -0.06 -0.23
CA GLY A 35 -8.48 1.23 -0.90
C GLY A 35 -7.05 1.56 -1.33
N ILE A 36 -6.04 1.24 -0.48
CA ILE A 36 -4.64 1.40 -0.86
C ILE A 36 -4.28 0.48 -2.03
N LYS A 37 -4.71 -0.78 -2.00
CA LYS A 37 -4.45 -1.74 -3.08
C LYS A 37 -5.04 -1.27 -4.41
N GLU A 38 -6.28 -0.79 -4.40
CA GLU A 38 -6.97 -0.30 -5.60
C GLU A 38 -6.26 0.91 -6.20
N SER A 39 -5.89 1.90 -5.36
CA SER A 39 -5.12 3.06 -5.80
C SER A 39 -3.77 2.67 -6.41
N LEU A 40 -3.01 1.78 -5.76
CA LEU A 40 -1.73 1.30 -6.30
C LEU A 40 -1.92 0.55 -7.63
N GLY A 41 -2.99 -0.25 -7.76
CA GLY A 41 -3.32 -0.94 -9.01
C GLY A 41 -3.55 0.05 -10.16
N LEU A 42 -4.38 1.07 -9.93
CA LEU A 42 -4.67 2.12 -10.91
C LEU A 42 -3.42 2.91 -11.30
N ASP A 43 -2.56 3.25 -10.32
CA ASP A 43 -1.33 3.99 -10.56
C ASP A 43 -0.33 3.15 -11.38
N ILE A 44 -0.21 1.85 -11.08
CA ILE A 44 0.60 0.91 -11.87
C ILE A 44 0.08 0.83 -13.30
N ASP A 45 -1.21 0.59 -13.51
CA ASP A 45 -1.82 0.43 -14.84
C ASP A 45 -1.62 1.69 -15.69
N ARG A 46 -1.88 2.87 -15.11
CA ARG A 46 -1.66 4.16 -15.78
C ARG A 46 -0.19 4.34 -16.19
N THR A 47 0.73 4.05 -15.28
CA THR A 47 2.16 4.25 -15.52
C THR A 47 2.70 3.30 -16.58
N VAL A 48 2.25 2.05 -16.58
CA VAL A 48 2.62 1.07 -17.62
C VAL A 48 2.16 1.55 -19.00
N HIS A 49 0.96 2.10 -19.12
CA HIS A 49 0.50 2.70 -20.37
C HIS A 49 1.39 3.87 -20.82
N THR A 50 1.70 4.80 -19.93
CA THR A 50 2.62 5.91 -20.24
C THR A 50 4.00 5.40 -20.69
N MET A 51 4.56 4.41 -20.01
CA MET A 51 5.86 3.82 -20.37
C MET A 51 5.86 3.16 -21.76
N GLN A 52 4.74 2.54 -22.16
CA GLN A 52 4.58 1.93 -23.49
C GLN A 52 4.56 2.98 -24.59
N ASP A 53 3.86 4.09 -24.37
CA ASP A 53 3.77 5.19 -25.34
C ASP A 53 5.13 5.88 -25.52
N GLU A 54 5.80 6.18 -24.40
CA GLU A 54 7.10 6.86 -24.39
C GLU A 54 8.21 6.05 -25.09
N ALA A 55 8.25 4.73 -24.91
CA ALA A 55 9.28 3.85 -25.48
C ALA A 55 9.34 3.82 -27.02
N THR A 56 8.40 4.47 -27.71
CA THR A 56 8.33 4.54 -29.18
C THR A 56 8.88 5.85 -29.77
N VAL A 57 9.23 6.84 -28.94
CA VAL A 57 9.61 8.19 -29.38
C VAL A 57 11.04 8.52 -28.96
N PHE A 58 11.95 8.63 -29.94
CA PHE A 58 13.32 9.08 -29.73
C PHE A 58 13.64 10.27 -30.65
N ALA A 59 13.99 11.41 -30.07
CA ALA A 59 14.39 12.59 -30.84
C ALA A 59 15.90 12.60 -31.13
N ASP A 60 16.75 12.24 -30.15
CA ASP A 60 18.20 12.06 -30.34
C ASP A 60 18.82 11.02 -29.35
N PRO A 61 20.13 10.70 -29.46
CA PRO A 61 20.79 9.75 -28.57
C PRO A 61 20.89 10.16 -27.08
N ASN A 62 20.94 11.46 -26.78
CA ASN A 62 20.95 11.96 -25.39
C ASN A 62 19.56 11.86 -24.77
N ASP A 63 18.52 12.16 -25.55
CA ASP A 63 17.12 12.00 -25.16
C ASP A 63 16.82 10.53 -24.86
N ARG A 64 17.33 9.61 -25.69
CA ARG A 64 17.23 8.16 -25.42
C ARG A 64 17.88 7.77 -24.10
N ALA A 65 19.10 8.26 -23.81
CA ALA A 65 19.78 7.92 -22.56
C ALA A 65 19.02 8.43 -21.32
N THR A 66 18.40 9.61 -21.42
CA THR A 66 17.55 10.18 -20.37
C THR A 66 16.32 9.30 -20.14
N GLN A 67 15.61 8.95 -21.21
CA GLN A 67 14.41 8.13 -21.14
C GLN A 67 14.67 6.73 -20.58
N GLU A 68 15.76 6.07 -21.00
CA GLU A 68 16.13 4.76 -20.45
C GLU A 68 16.40 4.81 -18.94
N SER A 69 16.98 5.91 -18.46
CA SER A 69 17.25 6.14 -17.04
C SER A 69 15.95 6.31 -16.25
N ASP A 70 15.01 7.10 -16.76
CA ASP A 70 13.70 7.33 -16.16
C ASP A 70 12.86 6.05 -16.13
N MET A 71 12.86 5.29 -17.24
CA MET A 71 12.22 3.98 -17.37
C MET A 71 12.75 2.98 -16.33
N SER A 72 14.08 2.93 -16.15
CA SER A 72 14.73 2.07 -15.15
C SER A 72 14.33 2.44 -13.72
N LEU A 73 14.24 3.74 -13.42
CA LEU A 73 13.76 4.22 -12.12
C LEU A 73 12.29 3.81 -11.90
N GLU A 74 11.46 3.94 -12.92
CA GLU A 74 10.03 3.67 -12.79
C GLU A 74 9.74 2.18 -12.60
N LEU A 75 10.42 1.30 -13.34
CA LEU A 75 10.34 -0.16 -13.13
C LEU A 75 10.67 -0.55 -11.68
N ARG A 76 11.68 0.09 -11.07
CA ARG A 76 12.04 -0.15 -9.67
C ARG A 76 10.97 0.33 -8.70
N ASN A 77 10.29 1.44 -9.00
CA ASN A 77 9.15 1.92 -8.21
C ASN A 77 7.98 0.93 -8.30
N ARG A 78 7.63 0.47 -9.51
CA ARG A 78 6.56 -0.53 -9.73
C ARG A 78 6.81 -1.82 -8.96
N ASP A 79 8.05 -2.30 -8.91
CA ASP A 79 8.40 -3.51 -8.15
C ASP A 79 8.16 -3.34 -6.63
N ARG A 80 8.40 -2.15 -6.09
CA ARG A 80 8.14 -1.84 -4.67
C ARG A 80 6.64 -1.81 -4.40
N GLU A 81 5.86 -1.21 -5.29
CA GLU A 81 4.41 -1.15 -5.16
C GLU A 81 3.76 -2.53 -5.31
N ARG A 82 4.22 -3.36 -6.26
CA ARG A 82 3.79 -4.76 -6.38
C ARG A 82 4.07 -5.55 -5.09
N LYS A 83 5.23 -5.34 -4.45
CA LYS A 83 5.54 -5.94 -3.14
C LYS A 83 4.61 -5.42 -2.05
N LEU A 84 4.26 -4.14 -2.07
CA LEU A 84 3.30 -3.55 -1.13
C LEU A 84 1.90 -4.16 -1.30
N ILE A 85 1.42 -4.32 -2.54
CA ILE A 85 0.15 -5.02 -2.83
C ILE A 85 0.16 -6.43 -2.24
N LYS A 86 1.23 -7.21 -2.47
CA LYS A 86 1.38 -8.54 -1.88
C LYS A 86 1.36 -8.52 -0.35
N ASN A 87 1.93 -7.50 0.28
CA ASN A 87 1.88 -7.35 1.73
C ASN A 87 0.47 -6.99 2.21
N ILE A 88 -0.26 -6.14 1.48
CA ILE A 88 -1.66 -5.82 1.76
C ILE A 88 -2.53 -7.08 1.69
N ASP A 89 -2.37 -7.91 0.66
CA ASP A 89 -3.10 -9.17 0.52
C ASP A 89 -2.86 -10.09 1.73
N LYS A 90 -1.63 -10.15 2.23
CA LYS A 90 -1.31 -10.88 3.47
C LYS A 90 -2.04 -10.29 4.68
N MET A 91 -2.08 -8.96 4.82
CA MET A 91 -2.78 -8.32 5.95
C MET A 91 -4.28 -8.58 5.90
N VAL A 92 -4.90 -8.54 4.71
CA VAL A 92 -6.31 -8.89 4.53
C VAL A 92 -6.56 -10.34 4.94
N ALA A 93 -5.69 -11.27 4.55
CA ALA A 93 -5.78 -12.67 4.98
C ALA A 93 -5.64 -12.83 6.51
N ARG A 94 -4.82 -12.00 7.17
CA ARG A 94 -4.74 -11.98 8.64
C ARG A 94 -5.98 -11.43 9.30
N ILE A 95 -6.67 -10.48 8.68
CA ILE A 95 -7.98 -10.02 9.13
C ILE A 95 -8.98 -11.18 9.07
N ASP A 96 -8.99 -11.96 7.99
CA ASP A 96 -9.84 -13.16 7.87
C ASP A 96 -9.53 -14.24 8.91
N ALA A 97 -8.25 -14.36 9.29
CA ALA A 97 -7.79 -15.28 10.32
C ALA A 97 -7.96 -14.76 11.77
N ASN A 98 -8.48 -13.54 11.96
CA ASN A 98 -8.53 -12.83 13.27
C ASN A 98 -7.15 -12.68 13.96
N ASP A 99 -6.06 -12.61 13.18
CA ASP A 99 -4.68 -12.44 13.65
C ASP A 99 -4.12 -11.03 13.33
N TYR A 100 -4.93 -10.18 12.71
CA TYR A 100 -4.53 -8.81 12.40
C TYR A 100 -4.48 -7.95 13.68
N GLY A 101 -3.46 -7.09 13.77
CA GLY A 101 -3.29 -6.16 14.89
C GLY A 101 -2.30 -6.62 15.95
N TYR A 102 -1.76 -7.83 15.88
CA TYR A 102 -0.83 -8.34 16.88
C TYR A 102 0.60 -8.37 16.34
N CYS A 103 1.58 -8.18 17.23
CA CYS A 103 3.00 -8.26 16.90
C CYS A 103 3.42 -9.72 16.64
N ASP A 104 4.08 -9.97 15.50
CA ASP A 104 4.52 -11.31 15.09
C ASP A 104 5.53 -11.93 16.06
N ASN A 105 6.28 -11.11 16.79
CA ASN A 105 7.37 -11.57 17.64
C ASN A 105 6.93 -11.85 19.08
N CYS A 106 6.00 -11.07 19.63
CA CYS A 106 5.60 -11.17 21.04
C CYS A 106 4.10 -11.30 21.27
N GLY A 107 3.27 -11.24 20.23
CA GLY A 107 1.80 -11.36 20.33
C GLY A 107 1.11 -10.16 20.99
N VAL A 108 1.83 -9.08 21.30
CA VAL A 108 1.26 -7.88 21.92
C VAL A 108 0.46 -7.08 20.91
N GLU A 109 -0.62 -6.44 21.37
CA GLU A 109 -1.45 -5.54 20.58
C GLU A 109 -0.64 -4.37 19.99
N ILE A 110 -0.75 -4.19 18.68
CA ILE A 110 -0.20 -3.02 17.99
C ILE A 110 -1.20 -1.87 18.16
N GLY A 111 -0.72 -0.74 18.68
CA GLY A 111 -1.58 0.42 18.93
C GLY A 111 -2.34 0.89 17.68
N LEU A 112 -3.62 1.22 17.84
CA LEU A 112 -4.50 1.64 16.73
C LEU A 112 -3.90 2.81 15.94
N SER A 113 -3.37 3.84 16.61
CA SER A 113 -2.73 4.98 15.95
C SER A 113 -1.57 4.58 15.04
N ARG A 114 -0.87 3.49 15.36
CA ARG A 114 0.21 2.96 14.53
C ARG A 114 -0.33 2.23 13.30
N LEU A 115 -1.37 1.44 13.46
CA LEU A 115 -2.04 0.76 12.35
C LEU A 115 -2.74 1.75 11.42
N GLU A 116 -3.25 2.86 11.94
CA GLU A 116 -3.78 3.96 11.12
C GLU A 116 -2.70 4.60 10.24
N ALA A 117 -1.51 4.83 10.81
CA ALA A 117 -0.38 5.37 10.05
C ALA A 117 0.22 4.35 9.08
N ARG A 118 0.27 3.08 9.46
CA ARG A 118 0.81 1.99 8.67
C ARG A 118 0.04 0.69 8.90
N PRO A 119 -1.01 0.41 8.10
CA PRO A 119 -1.88 -0.77 8.30
C PRO A 119 -1.19 -2.08 7.91
N THR A 120 0.03 -2.04 7.40
CA THR A 120 0.85 -3.23 7.10
C THR A 120 1.91 -3.50 8.16
N ALA A 121 1.83 -2.87 9.33
CA ALA A 121 2.81 -3.07 10.39
C ALA A 121 2.54 -4.38 11.13
N THR A 122 3.59 -5.18 11.34
CA THR A 122 3.47 -6.51 11.98
C THR A 122 4.37 -6.70 13.21
N LEU A 123 5.17 -5.71 13.57
CA LEU A 123 6.08 -5.75 14.73
C LEU A 123 5.88 -4.54 15.62
#